data_AF-G2MUG1-F1
#
_entry.id   AF-G2MUG1-F1
#
_cell.length_a   1.000
_cell.length_b   1.000
_cell.length_c   1.000
_cell.angle_alpha   90.00
_cell.angle_beta   90.00
_cell.angle_gamma   90.00
#
_symmetry.space_group_name_H-M   'P 1'
#
loop_
_entity.id
_entity.type
_entity.pdbx_description
1 polymer ?
#
loop_
_entity_poly.entity_id
_entity_poly.type
_entity_poly.pdbx_seq_one_letter_code
_entity_poly.pdbx_strand_id
1 'polypeptide(L)'
;MGCGGGLFRIFDYYGFPRSRGSYIGNSCDSYIQDDFEEKMTLLKRIYAEGIIDDKQFGMYKQMIYNNAISFEELMDIRMRNLNKTKQPEQNRNNDSTDSDFDAKMQKLQQARFKVLQVRDKLQQRIDELKAEKDKMESMAENVIKISEEKTEEFISRKIEIEESIQRLVKQDNELEKQIEEIDEMIKELQTKELEYEAIKLKEEIQNLK
;
A
#
# COMPACT_ATOMS: atom_id res chain seq x y z
N MET A 1 -27.08 5.34 27.17
CA MET A 1 -27.07 5.60 25.72
C MET A 1 -25.61 5.89 25.36
N GLY A 2 -24.80 4.90 24.99
CA GLY A 2 -24.51 4.45 23.61
C GLY A 2 -23.40 5.35 23.00
N CYS A 3 -22.34 4.93 22.30
CA CYS A 3 -21.89 3.67 21.70
C CYS A 3 -20.45 3.86 21.13
N GLY A 4 -19.62 2.80 21.05
CA GLY A 4 -18.41 2.63 20.16
C GLY A 4 -17.09 3.30 20.60
N GLY A 5 -15.95 2.62 20.85
CA GLY A 5 -15.26 1.57 20.08
C GLY A 5 -14.34 2.26 19.05
N GLY A 6 -13.02 2.42 19.21
CA GLY A 6 -11.96 1.39 19.33
C GLY A 6 -11.30 1.19 17.94
N LEU A 7 -9.96 1.01 17.88
CA LEU A 7 -9.07 0.81 16.69
C LEU A 7 -8.44 2.13 16.15
N PHE A 8 -7.12 2.37 16.03
CA PHE A 8 -5.94 1.52 15.88
C PHE A 8 -4.70 2.18 16.56
N ARG A 9 -3.97 1.41 17.37
CA ARG A 9 -2.57 1.66 17.77
C ARG A 9 -1.73 0.53 17.18
N ILE A 10 -1.09 0.72 16.02
CA ILE A 10 -0.26 -0.33 15.39
C ILE A 10 1.24 0.00 15.35
N PHE A 11 1.69 1.21 15.70
CA PHE A 11 3.12 1.54 15.55
C PHE A 11 3.96 1.71 16.83
N ASP A 12 3.39 1.57 18.02
CA ASP A 12 4.16 1.71 19.26
C ASP A 12 4.13 0.44 20.11
N TYR A 13 4.90 -0.57 19.74
CA TYR A 13 5.36 -1.58 20.71
C TYR A 13 6.75 -2.13 20.38
N TYR A 14 7.75 -1.32 20.76
CA TYR A 14 9.01 -1.71 21.39
C TYR A 14 9.53 -3.14 21.17
N GLY A 15 10.78 -3.21 20.69
CA GLY A 15 11.88 -3.67 21.53
C GLY A 15 11.93 -5.17 21.84
N PHE A 16 13.00 -5.81 21.37
CA PHE A 16 13.52 -7.06 21.93
C PHE A 16 13.37 -7.12 23.46
N PRO A 17 13.10 -8.32 24.00
CA PRO A 17 14.13 -8.87 24.87
C PRO A 17 14.53 -10.29 24.48
N ARG A 18 15.83 -10.53 24.60
CA ARG A 18 16.46 -11.85 24.67
C ARG A 18 15.80 -12.66 25.79
N SER A 19 15.24 -13.82 25.47
CA SER A 19 15.05 -14.91 26.43
C SER A 19 15.24 -16.26 25.74
N ARG A 20 16.26 -17.00 26.19
CA ARG A 20 16.43 -18.44 25.97
C ARG A 20 15.18 -19.15 26.50
N GLY A 21 14.57 -20.03 25.70
CA GLY A 21 13.46 -20.87 26.14
C GLY A 21 13.31 -22.09 25.24
N SER A 22 13.56 -23.26 25.83
CA SER A 22 13.61 -24.59 25.25
C SER A 22 12.38 -24.99 24.41
N TYR A 23 12.63 -25.76 23.34
CA TYR A 23 11.65 -26.61 22.67
C TYR A 23 11.09 -27.63 23.67
N ILE A 24 9.77 -27.68 23.89
CA ILE A 24 9.04 -28.86 24.38
C ILE A 24 7.66 -28.84 23.71
N GLY A 25 7.29 -30.00 23.16
CA GLY A 25 6.14 -30.19 22.29
C GLY A 25 4.80 -30.37 23.01
N ASN A 26 3.84 -30.72 22.17
CA ASN A 26 2.45 -31.11 22.42
C ASN A 26 1.45 -29.95 22.58
N SER A 27 0.78 -29.63 21.47
CA SER A 27 -0.68 -29.58 21.46
C SER A 27 -1.17 -29.61 20.00
N CYS A 28 -1.45 -30.80 19.49
CA CYS A 28 -2.41 -30.94 18.41
C CYS A 28 -3.78 -30.58 19.00
N ASP A 29 -4.23 -29.35 18.79
CA ASP A 29 -5.63 -29.02 19.00
C ASP A 29 -6.12 -28.23 17.79
N SER A 30 -7.09 -28.83 17.10
CA SER A 30 -7.65 -28.42 15.82
C SER A 30 -8.51 -27.17 15.97
N TYR A 31 -7.87 -26.04 16.25
CA TYR A 31 -8.44 -24.74 15.98
C TYR A 31 -8.06 -24.39 14.54
N ILE A 32 -9.01 -24.52 13.61
CA ILE A 32 -8.94 -23.80 12.33
C ILE A 32 -9.11 -22.33 12.68
N GLN A 33 -8.07 -21.73 13.24
CA GLN A 33 -7.93 -20.29 13.35
C GLN A 33 -7.72 -19.77 11.94
N ASP A 34 -8.44 -18.70 11.62
CA ASP A 34 -8.31 -17.96 10.37
C ASP A 34 -6.90 -17.33 10.34
N ASP A 35 -5.90 -18.15 10.01
CA ASP A 35 -4.48 -17.82 9.94
C ASP A 35 -4.16 -16.98 8.68
N PHE A 36 -5.19 -16.46 8.02
CA PHE A 36 -5.10 -15.60 6.85
C PHE A 36 -4.18 -14.39 7.09
N GLU A 37 -4.34 -13.71 8.22
CA GLU A 37 -3.53 -12.54 8.56
C GLU A 37 -2.07 -12.91 8.83
N GLU A 38 -1.84 -14.04 9.48
CA GLU A 38 -0.50 -14.58 9.75
C GLU A 38 0.20 -15.01 8.45
N LYS A 39 -0.50 -15.74 7.58
CA LYS A 39 -0.05 -16.15 6.24
C LYS A 39 0.29 -14.93 5.37
N MET A 40 -0.58 -13.91 5.37
CA MET A 40 -0.38 -12.69 4.58
C MET A 40 0.80 -11.88 5.10
N THR A 41 0.96 -11.78 6.42
CA THR A 41 2.08 -11.09 7.07
C THR A 41 3.40 -11.79 6.76
N LEU A 42 3.42 -13.12 6.84
CA LEU A 42 4.59 -13.92 6.48
C LEU A 42 4.93 -13.77 4.99
N LEU A 43 3.94 -13.81 4.10
CA LEU A 43 4.15 -13.63 2.66
C LEU A 43 4.76 -12.26 2.33
N LYS A 44 4.25 -11.19 2.95
CA LYS A 44 4.83 -9.83 2.82
C LYS A 44 6.26 -9.77 3.33
N ARG A 45 6.56 -10.44 4.44
CA ARG A 45 7.92 -10.53 4.99
C ARG A 45 8.86 -11.27 4.04
N ILE A 46 8.46 -12.43 3.51
CA ILE A 46 9.27 -13.22 2.55
C ILE A 46 9.55 -12.41 1.27
N TYR A 47 8.57 -11.63 0.80
CA TYR A 47 8.74 -10.74 -0.35
C TYR A 47 9.68 -9.56 -0.04
N ALA A 48 9.52 -8.91 1.12
CA ALA A 48 10.42 -7.83 1.56
C ALA A 48 11.85 -8.31 1.80
N GLU A 49 12.02 -9.57 2.26
CA GLU A 49 13.31 -10.24 2.41
C GLU A 49 13.93 -10.64 1.06
N GLY A 50 13.23 -10.44 -0.07
CA GLY A 50 13.72 -10.78 -1.42
C GLY A 50 13.80 -12.29 -1.69
N ILE A 51 13.13 -13.10 -0.88
CA ILE A 51 13.13 -14.57 -1.00
C ILE A 51 12.24 -15.05 -2.15
N ILE A 52 11.24 -14.24 -2.53
CA ILE A 52 10.31 -14.50 -3.63
C ILE A 52 10.16 -13.27 -4.53
N ASP A 53 9.89 -13.50 -5.81
CA ASP A 53 9.66 -12.45 -6.81
C ASP A 53 8.18 -11.98 -6.87
N ASP A 54 7.90 -10.89 -7.60
CA ASP A 54 6.55 -10.33 -7.78
C ASP A 54 5.54 -11.38 -8.28
N LYS A 55 6.00 -12.31 -9.13
CA LYS A 55 5.17 -13.35 -9.74
C LYS A 55 4.77 -14.41 -8.71
N GLN A 56 5.73 -14.87 -7.92
CA GLN A 56 5.54 -15.79 -6.81
C GLN A 56 4.68 -15.16 -5.71
N PHE A 57 4.92 -13.88 -5.39
CA PHE A 57 4.09 -13.14 -4.44
C PHE A 57 2.61 -13.10 -4.89
N GLY A 58 2.35 -12.79 -6.16
CA GLY A 58 0.99 -12.81 -6.72
C GLY A 58 0.34 -14.20 -6.65
N MET A 59 1.09 -15.25 -6.96
CA MET A 59 0.64 -16.64 -6.90
C MET A 59 0.27 -17.06 -5.47
N TYR A 60 1.17 -16.85 -4.51
CA TYR A 60 0.95 -17.23 -3.12
C TYR A 60 -0.14 -16.38 -2.47
N LYS A 61 -0.27 -15.11 -2.84
CA LYS A 61 -1.37 -14.25 -2.42
C LYS A 61 -2.72 -14.84 -2.82
N GLN A 62 -2.87 -15.30 -4.06
CA GLN A 62 -4.09 -15.97 -4.51
C GLN A 62 -4.32 -17.31 -3.80
N MET A 63 -3.26 -18.08 -3.53
CA MET A 63 -3.38 -19.34 -2.77
C MET A 63 -3.85 -19.11 -1.33
N ILE A 64 -3.41 -18.02 -0.68
CA ILE A 64 -3.89 -17.64 0.66
C ILE A 64 -5.38 -17.26 0.61
N TYR A 65 -5.82 -16.48 -0.38
CA TYR A 65 -7.25 -16.16 -0.55
C TYR A 65 -8.11 -17.39 -0.80
N ASN A 66 -7.58 -18.38 -1.52
CA ASN A 66 -8.27 -19.62 -1.82
C ASN A 66 -8.12 -20.67 -0.70
N ASN A 67 -7.47 -20.33 0.42
CA ASN A 67 -7.08 -21.21 1.52
C ASN A 67 -6.40 -22.51 1.04
N ALA A 68 -5.64 -22.42 -0.05
CA ALA A 68 -5.00 -23.55 -0.74
C ALA A 68 -3.55 -23.77 -0.29
N ILE A 69 -3.03 -22.92 0.59
CA ILE A 69 -1.67 -23.01 1.14
C ILE A 69 -1.73 -22.89 2.66
N SER A 70 -0.97 -23.74 3.35
CA SER A 70 -0.86 -23.68 4.82
C SER A 70 0.24 -22.71 5.25
N PHE A 71 0.17 -22.25 6.50
CA PHE A 71 1.23 -21.42 7.07
C PHE A 71 2.59 -22.13 7.10
N GLU A 72 2.58 -23.43 7.38
CA GLU A 72 3.76 -24.29 7.39
C GLU A 72 4.42 -24.37 6.00
N GLU A 73 3.63 -24.46 4.94
CA GLU A 73 4.12 -24.46 3.56
C GLU A 73 4.81 -23.15 3.18
N LEU A 74 4.30 -21.99 3.64
CA LEU A 74 4.96 -20.69 3.46
C LEU A 74 6.29 -20.61 4.24
N MET A 75 6.34 -21.17 5.45
CA MET A 75 7.57 -21.26 6.24
C MET A 75 8.61 -22.18 5.59
N ASP A 76 8.16 -23.28 5.00
CA ASP A 76 8.99 -24.21 4.24
C ASP A 76 9.62 -23.55 3.01
N ILE A 77 8.84 -22.75 2.28
CA ILE A 77 9.34 -21.95 1.14
C ILE A 77 10.44 -21.00 1.61
N ARG A 78 10.22 -20.30 2.73
CA ARG A 78 11.21 -19.41 3.34
C ARG A 78 12.49 -20.15 3.71
N MET A 79 12.38 -21.29 4.40
CA MET A 79 13.52 -22.10 4.86
C MET A 79 14.31 -22.75 3.72
N ARG A 80 13.62 -23.27 2.70
CA ARG A 80 14.26 -23.88 1.51
C ARG A 80 15.06 -22.85 0.71
N ASN A 81 14.54 -21.63 0.59
CA ASN A 81 15.23 -20.58 -0.15
C ASN A 81 16.35 -19.92 0.67
N LEU A 82 16.21 -19.80 2.00
CA LEU A 82 17.29 -19.39 2.92
C LEU A 82 18.49 -20.36 2.91
N ASN A 83 18.24 -21.66 2.73
CA ASN A 83 19.29 -22.67 2.65
C ASN A 83 19.97 -22.70 1.27
N LYS A 84 19.28 -22.29 0.20
CA LYS A 84 19.90 -22.10 -1.13
C LYS A 84 20.87 -20.92 -1.15
N THR A 85 20.66 -19.90 -0.32
CA THR A 85 21.57 -18.75 -0.17
C THR A 85 22.85 -19.07 0.62
N LYS A 86 22.97 -20.26 1.24
CA LYS A 86 24.11 -20.66 2.10
C LYS A 86 25.11 -21.62 1.46
N GLN A 87 24.93 -22.01 0.19
CA GLN A 87 26.01 -22.67 -0.56
C GLN A 87 26.76 -21.63 -1.41
N PRO A 88 28.09 -21.47 -1.23
CA PRO A 88 28.85 -20.52 -2.01
C PRO A 88 29.24 -21.10 -3.38
N GLU A 89 29.49 -20.17 -4.30
CA GLU A 89 30.29 -20.31 -5.53
C GLU A 89 29.65 -20.94 -6.77
N GLN A 90 29.28 -20.11 -7.76
CA GLN A 90 30.18 -19.69 -8.86
C GLN A 90 29.40 -18.97 -9.98
N ASN A 91 29.94 -17.83 -10.43
CA ASN A 91 29.64 -17.14 -11.69
C ASN A 91 28.18 -16.85 -12.05
N ARG A 92 27.65 -15.70 -11.62
CA ARG A 92 26.71 -14.94 -12.46
C ARG A 92 27.00 -13.44 -12.35
N ASN A 93 27.19 -12.85 -13.52
CA ASN A 93 27.61 -11.47 -13.79
C ASN A 93 26.80 -10.42 -12.99
N ASN A 94 27.53 -9.41 -12.53
CA ASN A 94 27.11 -8.25 -11.74
C ASN A 94 26.31 -7.19 -12.55
N ASP A 95 25.29 -7.58 -13.31
CA ASP A 95 24.46 -6.64 -14.09
C ASP A 95 22.97 -6.60 -13.68
N SER A 96 22.53 -7.43 -12.72
CA SER A 96 21.09 -7.59 -12.45
C SER A 96 20.49 -6.64 -11.41
N THR A 97 21.27 -6.14 -10.45
CA THR A 97 20.73 -5.34 -9.34
C THR A 97 20.39 -3.91 -9.73
N ASP A 98 21.22 -3.25 -10.57
CA ASP A 98 20.93 -1.90 -11.09
C ASP A 98 19.62 -1.92 -11.91
N SER A 99 19.41 -2.96 -12.71
CA SER A 99 18.18 -3.13 -13.50
C SER A 99 16.91 -3.31 -12.65
N ASP A 100 17.04 -3.87 -11.45
CA ASP A 100 15.91 -4.09 -10.53
C ASP A 100 15.52 -2.80 -9.77
N PHE A 101 16.49 -1.95 -9.42
CA PHE A 101 16.23 -0.63 -8.84
C PHE A 101 15.55 0.29 -9.85
N ASP A 102 16.08 0.34 -11.08
CA ASP A 102 15.48 1.09 -12.19
C ASP A 102 14.06 0.62 -12.50
N ALA A 103 13.82 -0.69 -12.55
CA ALA A 103 12.49 -1.25 -12.79
C ALA A 103 11.50 -0.90 -11.67
N LYS A 104 11.93 -0.91 -10.40
CA LYS A 104 11.11 -0.50 -9.26
C LYS A 104 10.82 1.00 -9.27
N MET A 105 11.81 1.83 -9.61
CA MET A 105 11.67 3.27 -9.76
C MET A 105 10.66 3.63 -10.85
N GLN A 106 10.76 3.00 -12.03
CA GLN A 106 9.83 3.21 -13.12
C GLN A 106 8.39 2.79 -12.76
N LYS A 107 8.22 1.67 -12.05
CA LYS A 107 6.90 1.23 -11.57
C LYS A 107 6.28 2.24 -10.60
N LEU A 108 7.06 2.78 -9.65
CA LEU A 108 6.59 3.80 -8.71
C LEU A 108 6.23 5.11 -9.42
N GLN A 109 7.04 5.56 -10.37
CA GLN A 109 6.74 6.74 -11.18
C GLN A 109 5.48 6.57 -12.02
N GLN A 110 5.26 5.39 -12.62
CA GLN A 110 4.03 5.08 -13.35
C GLN A 110 2.81 5.04 -12.43
N ALA A 111 2.93 4.47 -11.23
CA ALA A 111 1.86 4.48 -10.24
C ALA A 111 1.50 5.92 -9.84
N ARG A 112 2.50 6.74 -9.51
CA ARG A 112 2.34 8.16 -9.20
C ARG A 112 1.64 8.92 -10.31
N PHE A 113 2.04 8.73 -11.57
CA PHE A 113 1.41 9.37 -12.72
C PHE A 113 -0.06 8.98 -12.88
N LYS A 114 -0.40 7.71 -12.68
CA LYS A 114 -1.81 7.25 -12.72
C LYS A 114 -2.65 7.87 -11.60
N VAL A 115 -2.09 7.97 -10.39
CA VAL A 115 -2.79 8.60 -9.26
C VAL A 115 -3.03 10.09 -9.53
N LEU A 116 -2.05 10.80 -10.08
CA LEU A 116 -2.22 12.20 -10.51
C LEU A 116 -3.30 12.36 -11.58
N GLN A 117 -3.35 11.48 -12.58
CA GLN A 117 -4.42 11.52 -13.59
C GLN A 117 -5.82 11.30 -13.01
N VAL A 118 -5.95 10.44 -11.99
CA VAL A 118 -7.22 10.23 -11.29
C VAL A 118 -7.57 11.47 -10.47
N ARG A 119 -6.59 12.08 -9.81
CA ARG A 119 -6.75 13.33 -9.06
C ARG A 119 -7.25 14.46 -9.96
N ASP A 120 -6.63 14.67 -11.10
CA ASP A 120 -7.04 15.72 -12.05
C ASP A 120 -8.49 15.55 -12.53
N LYS A 121 -8.90 14.30 -12.79
CA LYS A 121 -10.29 13.99 -13.18
C LYS A 121 -11.27 14.24 -12.03
N LEU A 122 -10.89 13.89 -10.80
CA LEU A 122 -11.69 14.17 -9.61
C LEU A 122 -11.83 15.68 -9.41
N GLN A 123 -10.75 16.43 -9.57
CA GLN A 123 -10.75 17.88 -9.44
C GLN A 123 -11.68 18.54 -10.46
N GLN A 124 -11.60 18.13 -11.74
CA GLN A 124 -12.52 18.59 -12.79
C GLN A 124 -13.98 18.32 -12.42
N ARG A 125 -14.27 17.13 -11.88
CA ARG A 125 -15.64 16.77 -11.47
C ARG A 125 -16.12 17.59 -10.28
N ILE A 126 -15.24 17.89 -9.32
CA ILE A 126 -15.55 18.78 -8.20
C ILE A 126 -15.89 20.18 -8.70
N ASP A 127 -15.13 20.70 -9.66
CA ASP A 127 -15.36 22.04 -10.21
C ASP A 127 -16.66 22.12 -11.02
N GLU A 128 -17.00 21.07 -11.79
CA GLU A 128 -18.29 20.94 -12.45
C GLU A 128 -19.46 20.96 -11.46
N LEU A 129 -19.36 20.18 -10.38
CA LEU A 129 -20.39 20.10 -9.35
C LEU A 129 -20.55 21.41 -8.58
N LYS A 130 -19.45 22.14 -8.33
CA LYS A 130 -19.52 23.51 -7.76
C LYS A 130 -20.25 24.45 -8.69
N ALA A 131 -19.95 24.43 -9.99
CA ALA A 131 -20.64 25.26 -10.96
C ALA A 131 -22.14 24.91 -11.08
N GLU A 132 -22.49 23.63 -10.95
CA GLU A 132 -23.89 23.17 -10.93
C GLU A 132 -24.61 23.61 -9.65
N LYS A 133 -23.95 23.50 -8.50
CA LYS A 133 -24.44 24.02 -7.22
C LYS A 133 -24.78 25.51 -7.32
N ASP A 134 -23.86 26.32 -7.83
CA ASP A 134 -24.05 27.77 -7.94
C ASP A 134 -25.22 28.12 -8.88
N LYS A 135 -25.40 27.34 -9.96
CA LYS A 135 -26.57 27.46 -10.84
C LYS A 135 -27.88 27.13 -10.11
N MET A 136 -27.92 26.06 -9.33
CA MET A 136 -29.11 25.67 -8.58
C MET A 136 -29.46 26.69 -7.49
N GLU A 137 -28.45 27.27 -6.84
CA GLU A 137 -28.64 28.38 -5.89
C GLU A 137 -29.23 29.61 -6.56
N SER A 138 -28.70 30.01 -7.73
CA SER A 138 -29.28 31.11 -8.51
C SER A 138 -30.72 30.83 -8.99
N MET A 139 -31.04 29.58 -9.32
CA MET A 139 -32.39 29.19 -9.73
C MET A 139 -33.36 29.22 -8.54
N ALA A 140 -32.93 28.73 -7.37
CA ALA A 140 -33.72 28.82 -6.13
C ALA A 140 -34.00 30.28 -5.77
N GLU A 141 -32.99 31.15 -5.76
CA GLU A 141 -33.16 32.59 -5.47
C GLU A 141 -34.14 33.28 -6.43
N ASN A 142 -34.12 32.90 -7.71
CA ASN A 142 -35.03 33.45 -8.71
C ASN A 142 -36.46 32.91 -8.60
N VAL A 143 -36.63 31.64 -8.20
CA VAL A 143 -37.92 30.94 -8.13
C VAL A 143 -38.64 31.11 -6.79
N ILE A 144 -37.94 31.54 -5.72
CA ILE A 144 -38.53 31.98 -4.43
C ILE A 144 -39.65 33.01 -4.63
N LYS A 145 -39.59 33.81 -5.70
CA LYS A 145 -40.61 34.83 -6.01
C LYS A 145 -41.90 34.27 -6.65
N ILE A 146 -41.91 32.99 -7.07
CA ILE A 146 -42.95 32.43 -7.96
C ILE A 146 -43.56 31.12 -7.41
N SER A 147 -42.78 30.23 -6.78
CA SER A 147 -43.33 29.03 -6.13
C SER A 147 -42.40 28.43 -5.06
N GLU A 148 -42.93 28.19 -3.87
CA GLU A 148 -42.22 27.52 -2.76
C GLU A 148 -41.83 26.06 -3.10
N GLU A 149 -42.73 25.29 -3.71
CA GLU A 149 -42.52 23.86 -3.98
C GLU A 149 -41.31 23.59 -4.90
N LYS A 150 -41.12 24.39 -5.96
CA LYS A 150 -39.92 24.29 -6.81
C LYS A 150 -38.65 24.80 -6.13
N THR A 151 -38.79 25.73 -5.18
CA THR A 151 -37.65 26.22 -4.41
C THR A 151 -37.13 25.11 -3.48
N GLU A 152 -38.02 24.38 -2.83
CA GLU A 152 -37.67 23.22 -2.01
C GLU A 152 -36.96 22.14 -2.83
N GLU A 153 -37.42 21.82 -4.05
CA GLU A 153 -36.73 20.87 -4.94
C GLU A 153 -35.28 21.30 -5.27
N PHE A 154 -35.05 22.59 -5.54
CA PHE A 154 -33.69 23.09 -5.81
C PHE A 154 -32.80 23.04 -4.58
N ILE A 155 -33.35 23.32 -3.39
CA ILE A 155 -32.62 23.21 -2.12
C ILE A 155 -32.26 21.75 -1.82
N SER A 156 -33.19 20.81 -2.02
CA SER A 156 -32.91 19.38 -1.83
C SER A 156 -31.79 18.89 -2.75
N ARG A 157 -31.82 19.26 -4.04
CA ARG A 157 -30.74 18.93 -4.98
C ARG A 157 -29.41 19.59 -4.60
N LYS A 158 -29.43 20.82 -4.06
CA LYS A 158 -28.22 21.48 -3.56
C LYS A 158 -27.58 20.67 -2.43
N ILE A 159 -28.37 20.19 -1.47
CA ILE A 159 -27.89 19.37 -0.36
C ILE A 159 -27.28 18.06 -0.86
N GLU A 160 -27.93 17.37 -1.80
CA GLU A 160 -27.39 16.15 -2.42
C GLU A 160 -26.04 16.39 -3.12
N ILE A 161 -25.93 17.50 -3.85
CA ILE A 161 -24.67 17.90 -4.50
C ILE A 161 -23.59 18.19 -3.44
N GLU A 162 -23.92 18.89 -2.35
CA GLU A 162 -22.98 19.17 -1.27
C GLU A 162 -22.48 17.89 -0.57
N GLU A 163 -23.36 16.92 -0.32
CA GLU A 163 -22.96 15.62 0.21
C GLU A 163 -22.03 14.88 -0.75
N SER A 164 -22.29 14.94 -2.06
CA SER A 164 -21.43 14.33 -3.06
C SER A 164 -20.04 14.98 -3.09
N ILE A 165 -19.97 16.32 -3.02
CA ILE A 165 -18.72 17.08 -2.94
C ILE A 165 -17.94 16.68 -1.68
N GLN A 166 -18.58 16.57 -0.52
CA GLN A 166 -17.90 16.15 0.71
C GLN A 166 -17.31 14.74 0.60
N ARG A 167 -17.99 13.81 -0.05
CA ARG A 167 -17.46 12.45 -0.29
C ARG A 167 -16.25 12.49 -1.22
N LEU A 168 -16.31 13.28 -2.31
CA LEU A 168 -15.21 13.42 -3.26
C LEU A 168 -13.99 14.09 -2.62
N VAL A 169 -14.18 15.11 -1.78
CA VAL A 169 -13.09 15.77 -1.04
C VAL A 169 -12.40 14.80 -0.07
N LYS A 170 -13.16 13.94 0.61
CA LYS A 170 -12.57 12.89 1.46
C LYS A 170 -11.72 11.91 0.64
N GLN A 171 -12.17 11.55 -0.55
CA GLN A 171 -11.41 10.69 -1.46
C GLN A 171 -10.15 11.39 -1.99
N ASP A 172 -10.22 12.68 -2.33
CA ASP A 172 -9.06 13.47 -2.75
C ASP A 172 -7.98 13.53 -1.66
N ASN A 173 -8.38 13.79 -0.42
CA ASN A 173 -7.45 13.81 0.72
C ASN A 173 -6.79 12.44 0.97
N GLU A 174 -7.51 11.34 0.75
CA GLU A 174 -6.94 10.00 0.89
C GLU A 174 -5.95 9.68 -0.22
N LEU A 175 -6.25 10.11 -1.46
CA LEU A 175 -5.32 10.00 -2.58
C LEU A 175 -4.07 10.87 -2.36
N GLU A 176 -4.21 12.04 -1.75
CA GLU A 176 -3.09 12.91 -1.41
C GLU A 176 -2.13 12.24 -0.42
N LYS A 177 -2.65 11.59 0.62
CA LYS A 177 -1.83 10.77 1.54
C LYS A 177 -1.10 9.63 0.81
N GLN A 178 -1.78 8.95 -0.11
CA GLN A 178 -1.15 7.89 -0.89
C GLN A 178 -0.03 8.43 -1.79
N ILE A 179 -0.17 9.65 -2.33
CA ILE A 179 0.91 10.32 -3.07
C ILE A 179 2.09 10.62 -2.14
N GLU A 180 1.84 11.14 -0.94
CA GLU A 180 2.89 11.42 0.05
C GLU A 180 3.66 10.15 0.43
N GLU A 181 2.96 9.04 0.69
CA GLU A 181 3.58 7.73 0.98
C GLU A 181 4.44 7.22 -0.19
N ILE A 182 3.95 7.38 -1.44
CA ILE A 182 4.73 7.02 -2.63
C ILE A 182 5.98 7.89 -2.76
N ASP A 183 5.87 9.20 -2.51
CA ASP A 183 7.00 10.13 -2.59
C ASP A 183 8.05 9.83 -1.49
N GLU A 184 7.63 9.38 -0.30
CA GLU A 184 8.55 8.87 0.74
C GLU A 184 9.27 7.59 0.28
N MET A 185 8.54 6.60 -0.25
CA MET A 185 9.15 5.37 -0.77
C MET A 185 10.16 5.64 -1.90
N ILE A 186 9.88 6.61 -2.77
CA ILE A 186 10.81 7.02 -3.83
C ILE A 186 12.10 7.57 -3.23
N LYS A 187 12.01 8.46 -2.23
CA LYS A 187 13.19 9.03 -1.55
C LYS A 187 14.02 7.94 -0.86
N GLU A 188 13.36 7.01 -0.18
CA GLU A 188 14.05 5.89 0.46
C GLU A 188 14.80 5.01 -0.54
N LEU A 189 14.18 4.70 -1.69
CA LEU A 189 14.81 3.92 -2.75
C LEU A 189 16.00 4.64 -3.37
N GLN A 190 15.87 5.94 -3.67
CA GLN A 190 16.99 6.77 -4.16
C GLN A 190 18.17 6.77 -3.19
N THR A 191 17.88 6.85 -1.88
CA THR A 191 18.93 6.83 -0.86
C THR A 191 19.64 5.48 -0.83
N LYS A 192 18.91 4.37 -0.91
CA LYS A 192 19.47 3.01 -0.96
C LYS A 192 20.30 2.75 -2.22
N GLU A 193 19.88 3.31 -3.36
CA GLU A 193 20.64 3.25 -4.61
C GLU A 193 21.99 3.97 -4.48
N LEU A 194 21.99 5.21 -3.95
CA LEU A 194 23.22 5.96 -3.70
C LEU A 194 24.14 5.25 -2.69
N GLU A 195 23.58 4.63 -1.64
CA GLU A 195 24.35 3.82 -0.69
C GLU A 195 25.00 2.61 -1.36
N TYR A 196 24.27 1.94 -2.26
CA TYR A 196 24.80 0.81 -3.03
C TYR A 196 25.93 1.23 -3.97
N GLU A 197 25.74 2.31 -4.73
CA GLU A 197 26.80 2.88 -5.59
C GLU A 197 28.04 3.25 -4.78
N ALA A 198 27.86 3.87 -3.59
CA ALA A 198 28.97 4.23 -2.71
C ALA A 198 29.73 3.01 -2.17
N ILE A 199 29.04 1.89 -1.91
CA ILE A 199 29.68 0.62 -1.51
C ILE A 199 30.47 0.03 -2.67
N LYS A 200 29.87 -0.03 -3.86
CA LYS A 200 30.53 -0.52 -5.09
C LYS A 200 31.81 0.28 -5.40
N LEU A 201 31.76 1.60 -5.31
CA LEU A 201 32.93 2.48 -5.47
C LEU A 201 34.01 2.21 -4.41
N LYS A 202 33.64 1.92 -3.15
CA LYS A 202 34.61 1.57 -2.10
C LYS A 202 35.28 0.22 -2.36
N GLU A 203 34.53 -0.76 -2.83
CA GLU A 203 35.07 -2.08 -3.21
C GLU A 203 36.03 -1.97 -4.39
N GLU A 204 35.69 -1.18 -5.41
CA GLU A 204 36.59 -0.89 -6.54
C GLU A 204 37.90 -0.21 -6.08
N ILE A 205 37.83 0.79 -5.19
CA ILE A 205 39.02 1.45 -4.63
C ILE A 205 39.87 0.47 -3.80
N GLN A 206 39.26 -0.44 -3.04
CA GLN A 206 39.99 -1.45 -2.27
C GLN A 206 40.71 -2.46 -3.16
N ASN A 207 40.10 -2.87 -4.28
CA ASN A 207 40.69 -3.81 -5.22
C ASN A 207 41.85 -3.23 -6.05
N LEU A 208 42.00 -1.90 -6.07
CA LEU A 208 43.11 -1.20 -6.72
C LEU A 208 44.35 -1.00 -5.81
N LYS A 209 44.30 -1.41 -4.54
CA LYS A 209 45.42 -1.38 -3.58
C LYS A 209 46.13 -2.72 -3.48
#